data_AF-A0A7V9U275-F1
#
_entry.id   AF-A0A7V9U275-F1
#
_cell.length_a   1.000
_cell.length_b   1.000
_cell.length_c   1.000
_cell.angle_alpha   90.00
_cell.angle_beta   90.00
_cell.angle_gamma   90.00
#
_symmetry.space_group_name_H-M   'P 1'
#
loop_
_entity.id
_entity.type
_entity.pdbx_description
1 polymer ?
#
loop_
_entity_poly.entity_id
_entity_poly.type
_entity_poly.pdbx_seq_one_letter_code
_entity_poly.pdbx_strand_id
1 'polypeptide(L)' 'MKVPFLNMSGPYEELKAELDEAYLRCMRSGWYVLGKEVSSFEEEYADYCGVRYCVGMGNCLD' A
#
# COMPACT_ATOMS: atom_id res chain seq x y z
N MET A 1 -15.91 -8.29 -28.92
CA MET A 1 -15.63 -8.11 -27.48
C MET A 1 -14.13 -7.93 -27.32
N LYS A 2 -13.66 -6.83 -26.71
CA LYS A 2 -12.23 -6.61 -26.44
C LYS A 2 -11.95 -7.01 -25.00
N VAL A 3 -11.04 -7.96 -24.78
CA VAL A 3 -10.57 -8.35 -23.44
C VAL A 3 -9.28 -7.58 -23.17
N PRO A 4 -9.24 -6.68 -22.18
CA PRO A 4 -8.01 -5.97 -21.83
C PRO A 4 -7.00 -6.96 -21.20
N PHE A 5 -5.72 -6.81 -21.53
CA PHE A 5 -4.64 -7.62 -20.91
C PHE A 5 -4.53 -7.37 -19.40
N LEU A 6 -4.68 -6.12 -18.97
CA LEU A 6 -4.64 -5.71 -17.57
C LEU A 6 -5.65 -4.59 -17.33
N ASN A 7 -6.52 -4.75 -16.35
CA ASN A 7 -7.44 -3.71 -15.91
C ASN A 7 -6.96 -3.12 -14.58
N MET A 8 -6.32 -1.95 -14.63
CA MET A 8 -5.76 -1.29 -13.45
C MET A 8 -6.82 -0.70 -12.52
N SER A 9 -8.02 -0.36 -13.01
CA SER A 9 -9.07 0.20 -12.17
C SER A 9 -9.85 -0.87 -11.40
N GLY A 10 -9.86 -2.12 -11.88
CA GLY A 10 -10.60 -3.21 -11.25
C GLY A 10 -10.32 -3.38 -9.76
N PRO A 11 -9.05 -3.57 -9.35
CA PRO A 11 -8.69 -3.72 -7.94
C PRO A 11 -9.06 -2.51 -7.08
N TYR A 12 -8.96 -1.29 -7.64
CA TYR A 12 -9.36 -0.08 -6.92
C TYR A 12 -10.87 -0.05 -6.69
N GLU A 13 -11.69 -0.35 -7.70
CA GLU A 13 -13.15 -0.36 -7.55
C GLU A 13 -13.62 -1.43 -6.56
N GLU A 14 -12.96 -2.59 -6.54
CA GLU A 14 -13.24 -3.67 -5.59
C GLU A 14 -12.96 -3.27 -4.14
N LEU A 15 -11.85 -2.56 -3.90
CA LEU A 15 -11.38 -2.19 -2.54
C LEU A 15 -11.61 -0.70 -2.22
N LYS A 16 -12.47 -0.02 -2.98
CA LYS A 16 -12.58 1.44 -2.98
C LYS A 16 -12.78 2.04 -1.60
N ALA A 17 -13.68 1.46 -0.81
CA ALA A 17 -14.01 1.98 0.52
C ALA A 17 -12.79 1.97 1.45
N GLU A 18 -12.04 0.86 1.47
CA GLU A 18 -10.89 0.67 2.35
C GLU A 18 -9.70 1.53 1.92
N LEU A 19 -9.45 1.61 0.60
CA LEU A 19 -8.38 2.44 0.03
C LEU A 19 -8.64 3.93 0.24
N ASP A 20 -9.88 4.40 0.02
CA ASP A 20 -10.25 5.80 0.25
C ASP A 20 -10.16 6.16 1.75
N GLU A 21 -10.51 5.24 2.66
CA GLU A 21 -10.35 5.44 4.10
C GLU A 21 -8.87 5.55 4.50
N ALA A 22 -8.01 4.65 4.00
CA ALA A 22 -6.57 4.68 4.26
C ALA A 22 -5.92 5.98 3.75
N TYR A 23 -6.30 6.40 2.54
CA TYR A 23 -5.89 7.70 1.99
C TYR A 23 -6.31 8.86 2.89
N LEU A 24 -7.59 8.91 3.29
CA LEU A 24 -8.10 9.97 4.16
C LEU A 24 -7.40 9.99 5.52
N ARG A 25 -7.07 8.83 6.10
CA ARG A 25 -6.31 8.74 7.36
C ARG A 25 -4.93 9.35 7.22
N CYS A 26 -4.20 9.00 6.16
CA CYS A 26 -2.89 9.57 5.87
C CYS A 26 -2.97 11.09 5.69
N MET A 27 -3.91 11.58 4.88
CA MET A 27 -4.07 13.01 4.62
C MET A 27 -4.49 13.81 5.86
N ARG A 28 -5.36 13.27 6.71
CA ARG A 28 -5.75 13.90 7.99
C ARG A 28 -4.62 13.92 9.02
N SER A 29 -3.69 12.96 8.95
CA SER A 29 -2.56 12.91 9.89
C SER A 29 -1.57 14.05 9.69
N GLY A 30 -1.48 14.60 8.47
CA GLY A 30 -0.46 15.59 8.10
C GLY A 30 0.97 15.04 8.08
N TRP A 31 1.16 13.73 8.24
CA TRP A 31 2.46 13.07 8.36
C TRP A 31 2.70 12.11 7.19
N TYR A 32 3.48 12.56 6.21
CA TYR A 32 3.54 11.90 4.90
C TYR A 32 4.77 11.02 4.69
N VAL A 33 5.82 11.18 5.49
CA VAL A 33 7.12 10.53 5.28
C VAL A 33 7.55 9.84 6.56
N LEU A 34 7.95 8.57 6.46
CA LEU A 34 8.37 7.74 7.60
C LEU A 34 7.33 7.76 8.74
N GLY A 35 6.05 7.65 8.38
CA GLY A 35 4.92 7.67 9.29
C GLY A 35 4.44 6.28 9.68
N LYS A 36 3.36 6.27 10.47
CA LYS A 36 2.73 5.04 10.98
C LYS A 36 2.35 4.05 9.87
N GLU A 37 1.85 4.55 8.73
CA GLU A 37 1.45 3.69 7.61
C GLU A 37 2.63 2.87 7.07
N VAL A 38 3.83 3.47 6.99
CA VAL A 38 5.05 2.78 6.52
C VAL A 38 5.51 1.76 7.55
N SER A 39 5.56 2.12 8.83
CA SER A 39 6.00 1.17 9.87
C SER A 39 5.05 -0.02 10.01
N SER A 40 3.74 0.21 9.92
CA SER A 40 2.76 -0.88 9.98
C SER A 40 2.85 -1.78 8.74
N PHE A 41 3.04 -1.21 7.55
CA PHE A 41 3.29 -2.00 6.35
C PHE A 41 4.56 -2.84 6.45
N GLU A 42 5.66 -2.29 6.97
CA GLU A 42 6.92 -3.04 7.15
C GLU A 42 6.75 -4.23 8.10
N GLU A 43 6.02 -4.06 9.21
CA GLU A 43 5.69 -5.14 10.14
C GLU A 43 4.84 -6.22 9.47
N GLU A 44 3.71 -5.83 8.86
CA GLU A 44 2.79 -6.76 8.18
C GLU A 44 3.45 -7.50 7.02
N TYR A 45 4.32 -6.82 6.26
CA TYR A 45 4.99 -7.42 5.12
C TYR A 45 6.16 -8.32 5.52
N ALA A 46 6.86 -8.00 6.61
CA ALA A 46 7.85 -8.90 7.20
C ALA A 46 7.19 -10.20 7.67
N ASP A 47 6.06 -10.09 8.37
CA ASP A 47 5.26 -11.23 8.83
C ASP A 47 4.73 -12.06 7.66
N TYR A 48 4.19 -11.41 6.62
CA TYR A 48 3.74 -12.07 5.40
C TYR A 48 4.87 -12.87 4.72
N CYS A 49 6.08 -12.29 4.68
CA CYS A 49 7.25 -12.94 4.09
C CYS A 49 7.90 -14.00 5.02
N GLY A 50 7.50 -14.08 6.29
CA GLY A 50 8.12 -14.95 7.29
C GLY A 50 9.55 -14.55 7.64
N VAL A 51 9.89 -13.26 7.51
CA VAL A 51 11.22 -12.71 7.83
C VAL A 51 11.14 -11.75 9.00
N ARG A 52 12.28 -11.46 9.62
CA ARG A 52 12.32 -10.62 10.83
C ARG A 52 12.18 -9.12 10.55
N TYR A 53 12.55 -8.66 9.35
CA TYR A 53 12.66 -7.24 9.03
C TYR A 53 12.21 -6.98 7.60
N CYS A 54 11.54 -5.84 7.41
CA CYS A 54 11.25 -5.22 6.12
C CYS A 54 11.70 -3.75 6.18
N VAL A 55 12.18 -3.21 5.06
CA VAL A 55 12.52 -1.79 4.93
C VAL A 55 11.87 -1.26 3.66
N GLY A 56 11.03 -0.23 3.79
CA GLY A 56 10.38 0.45 2.70
C GLY A 56 11.36 1.32 1.93
N MET A 57 11.51 1.03 0.63
CA MET A 57 12.34 1.79 -0.31
C MET A 57 11.48 2.46 -1.38
N GLY A 58 12.04 3.41 -2.12
CA GLY A 58 11.30 4.14 -3.17
C GLY A 58 11.02 3.31 -4.43
N ASN A 59 11.81 2.26 -4.68
CA ASN A 59 11.68 1.33 -5.80
C ASN A 59 12.54 0.07 -5.53
N CYS A 60 12.54 -0.88 -6.48
CA CYS A 60 13.29 -2.14 -6.39
C CYS A 60 14.66 -2.12 -7.10
N LEU A 61 15.09 -0.97 -7.63
CA LEU A 61 16.42 -0.78 -8.23
C LEU A 61 17.45 -0.32 -7.20
N ASP A 62 17.02 0.55 -6.27
CA ASP A 62 17.82 1.08 -5.17
C ASP A 62 18.28 -0.02 -4.18
#